data_AF-A0A955IYU4-F1
#
_entry.id   AF-A0A955IYU4-F1
#
_cell.length_a   1.000
_cell.length_b   1.000
_cell.length_c   1.000
_cell.angle_alpha   90.00
_cell.angle_beta   90.00
_cell.angle_gamma   90.00
#
_symmetry.space_group_name_H-M   'P 1'
#
loop_
_entity.id
_entity.type
_entity.pdbx_description
1 polymer ?
#
loop_
_entity_poly.entity_id
_entity_poly.type
_entity_poly.pdbx_seq_one_letter_code
_entity_poly.pdbx_strand_id
1 'polypeptide(L)'
;MTKRTQRSLTRLSALSVIFAAGLAIAAPPSAPPGAPPTDAPLRGPRVDDRDVPGHSANFGEMDDKRMRAARVPMRVFIGAIHMLATDEAPEGLRLTAEQDEQIKAIGEELREATRALARERGRGGAARGDGEQPERGARNRAPRPDAAEGSDGAPPARDRARPNRRGPGGPGAQGDEMAPEGNPPQRRRAGRPAPDQVAPEDMADREVMRREMAQRMMDFEPPQEIEALRVRAWEVLTESQQEFVRAEIDRKMEEIRAEREARRDGREGVEPGAAPQGAPGERRMRDRMGQVSPEEILKRIEQLPPERRERALERFRRYLEEQESADKPAPDMDEVDVPTP
;
A
#
# COMPACT_ATOMS: atom_id res chain seq x y z
N MET A 1 -57.59 16.76 -1.12
CA MET A 1 -57.50 15.72 -2.17
C MET A 1 -56.01 15.58 -2.49
N THR A 2 -55.28 14.49 -2.30
CA THR A 2 -55.50 13.08 -1.95
C THR A 2 -54.23 12.60 -1.22
N LYS A 3 -54.41 11.84 -0.14
CA LYS A 3 -53.36 11.21 0.67
C LYS A 3 -52.72 10.04 -0.10
N ARG A 4 -51.42 9.79 0.07
CA ARG A 4 -50.89 8.41 0.10
C ARG A 4 -49.57 8.31 0.87
N THR A 5 -49.73 7.90 2.11
CA THR A 5 -48.73 7.33 3.02
C THR A 5 -48.32 5.96 2.50
N GLN A 6 -47.04 5.72 2.24
CA GLN A 6 -46.54 4.37 1.97
C GLN A 6 -45.67 3.92 3.14
N ARG A 7 -46.30 3.16 4.04
CA ARG A 7 -45.65 2.37 5.08
C ARG A 7 -45.07 1.12 4.39
N SER A 8 -43.75 0.98 4.32
CA SER A 8 -43.13 -0.31 4.00
C SER A 8 -42.93 -1.09 5.30
N LEU A 9 -43.67 -2.19 5.37
CA LEU A 9 -43.73 -3.13 6.48
C LEU A 9 -42.39 -3.85 6.68
N THR A 10 -41.98 -3.91 7.93
CA THR A 10 -41.16 -4.95 8.55
C THR A 10 -41.63 -6.34 8.11
N ARG A 11 -40.76 -7.11 7.46
CA ARG A 11 -40.94 -8.56 7.30
C ARG A 11 -39.95 -9.28 8.20
N LEU A 12 -40.45 -9.69 9.36
CA LEU A 12 -39.90 -10.81 10.14
C LEU A 12 -40.13 -12.08 9.32
N SER A 13 -39.08 -12.67 8.78
CA SER A 13 -39.08 -14.06 8.34
C SER A 13 -38.20 -14.87 9.27
N ALA A 14 -38.85 -15.49 10.26
CA ALA A 14 -38.33 -16.64 10.95
C ALA A 14 -38.39 -17.83 10.00
N LEU A 15 -37.24 -18.41 9.65
CA LEU A 15 -37.17 -19.67 8.93
C LEU A 15 -36.26 -20.61 9.72
N SER A 16 -36.91 -21.41 10.56
CA SER A 16 -36.32 -22.53 11.28
C SER A 16 -36.01 -23.64 10.27
N VAL A 17 -34.73 -23.90 10.01
CA VAL A 17 -34.30 -25.13 9.33
C VAL A 17 -33.76 -26.08 10.40
N ILE A 18 -34.57 -27.09 10.69
CA ILE A 18 -34.18 -28.28 11.44
C ILE A 18 -33.37 -29.15 10.47
N PHE A 19 -32.06 -29.23 10.65
CA PHE A 19 -31.24 -30.25 9.98
C PHE A 19 -30.84 -31.30 11.02
N ALA A 20 -31.69 -32.30 11.14
CA ALA A 20 -31.38 -33.56 11.81
C ALA A 20 -30.78 -34.51 10.78
N ALA A 21 -29.45 -34.62 10.77
CA ALA A 21 -28.74 -35.67 10.06
C ALA A 21 -27.78 -36.34 11.05
N GLY A 22 -28.11 -37.58 11.43
CA GLY A 22 -27.38 -38.36 12.40
C GLY A 22 -25.98 -38.71 11.92
N LEU A 23 -24.98 -38.33 12.70
CA LEU A 23 -23.65 -38.91 12.64
C LEU A 23 -23.61 -40.10 13.63
N ALA A 24 -23.57 -41.31 13.08
CA ALA A 24 -23.25 -42.51 13.83
C ALA A 24 -21.78 -42.41 14.31
N ILE A 25 -21.58 -42.12 15.59
CA ILE A 25 -20.26 -42.19 16.22
C ILE A 25 -19.92 -43.67 16.41
N ALA A 26 -19.04 -44.19 15.56
CA ALA A 26 -18.37 -45.46 15.77
C ALA A 26 -17.44 -45.34 17.00
N ALA A 27 -17.72 -46.11 18.04
CA ALA A 27 -16.88 -46.24 19.22
C ALA A 27 -15.57 -46.97 18.84
N PRO A 28 -14.38 -46.49 19.25
CA PRO A 28 -13.15 -47.28 19.14
C PRO A 28 -13.15 -48.42 20.18
N PRO A 29 -12.60 -49.60 19.83
CA PRO A 29 -12.55 -50.75 20.73
C PRO A 29 -11.61 -50.51 21.91
N SER A 30 -12.07 -50.91 23.08
CA SER A 30 -11.32 -50.95 24.34
C SER A 30 -10.05 -51.79 24.22
N ALA A 31 -8.93 -51.24 24.68
CA ALA A 31 -7.66 -51.96 24.82
C ALA A 31 -7.74 -53.02 25.95
N PRO A 32 -7.05 -54.17 25.82
CA PRO A 32 -7.02 -55.20 26.84
C PRO A 32 -6.12 -54.83 28.05
N PRO A 33 -6.44 -55.32 29.26
CA PRO A 33 -5.63 -55.10 30.45
C PRO A 33 -4.50 -56.14 30.58
N GLY A 34 -3.32 -55.68 31.00
CA GLY A 34 -2.40 -56.49 31.80
C GLY A 34 -1.11 -56.94 31.13
N ALA A 35 -0.01 -56.25 31.44
CA ALA A 35 1.31 -56.85 31.56
C ALA A 35 1.99 -56.30 32.83
N PRO A 36 2.64 -57.14 33.65
CA PRO A 36 3.25 -56.73 34.91
C PRO A 36 4.52 -55.88 34.68
N PRO A 37 4.88 -54.99 35.62
CA PRO A 37 6.00 -54.09 35.48
C PRO A 37 7.33 -54.86 35.57
N THR A 38 8.12 -54.80 34.51
CA THR A 38 9.54 -55.15 34.52
C THR A 38 10.34 -53.99 35.12
N ASP A 39 11.18 -54.32 36.10
CA ASP A 39 12.13 -53.41 36.76
C ASP A 39 12.96 -52.61 35.75
N ALA A 40 12.69 -51.32 35.66
CA ALA A 40 13.48 -50.35 34.90
C ALA A 40 14.55 -49.73 35.81
N PRO A 41 15.81 -49.62 35.36
CA PRO A 41 16.94 -49.22 36.19
C PRO A 41 16.86 -47.74 36.60
N LEU A 42 17.11 -47.46 37.89
CA LEU A 42 17.45 -46.17 38.51
C LEU A 42 17.17 -44.92 37.67
N ARG A 43 15.88 -44.61 37.43
CA ARG A 43 15.48 -43.26 37.03
C ARG A 43 15.79 -42.33 38.19
N GLY A 44 16.57 -41.28 37.94
CA GLY A 44 16.74 -40.19 38.90
C GLY A 44 15.38 -39.60 39.32
N PRO A 45 15.35 -38.76 40.38
CA PRO A 45 14.13 -38.14 40.86
C PRO A 45 13.33 -37.55 39.69
N ARG A 46 12.06 -37.95 39.56
CA ARG A 46 11.17 -37.38 38.55
C ARG A 46 11.13 -35.88 38.78
N VAL A 47 11.73 -35.12 37.89
CA VAL A 47 11.48 -33.70 37.78
C VAL A 47 10.16 -33.62 37.03
N ASP A 48 9.07 -33.42 37.76
CA ASP A 48 7.80 -33.08 37.14
C ASP A 48 8.02 -31.75 36.40
N ASP A 49 7.82 -31.76 35.09
CA ASP A 49 7.95 -30.58 34.26
C ASP A 49 7.13 -29.46 34.87
N ARG A 50 7.78 -28.32 35.11
CA ARG A 50 7.17 -27.14 35.72
C ARG A 50 5.98 -26.70 34.88
N ASP A 51 4.77 -27.07 35.30
CA ASP A 51 3.55 -26.34 34.99
C ASP A 51 3.72 -24.93 35.59
N VAL A 52 4.20 -24.01 34.76
CA VAL A 52 4.29 -22.60 35.11
C VAL A 52 2.86 -22.06 35.09
N PRO A 53 2.32 -21.55 36.22
CA PRO A 53 0.97 -21.01 36.24
C PRO A 53 0.83 -19.91 35.19
N GLY A 54 0.05 -20.18 34.13
CA GLY A 54 -0.13 -19.27 32.98
C GLY A 54 0.32 -19.82 31.62
N HIS A 55 0.98 -20.98 31.56
CA HIS A 55 1.35 -21.65 30.31
C HIS A 55 0.92 -23.12 30.33
N SER A 56 -0.35 -23.39 30.02
CA SER A 56 -0.76 -24.75 29.68
C SER A 56 -0.08 -25.16 28.37
N ALA A 57 0.70 -26.23 28.41
CA ALA A 57 1.41 -26.84 27.28
C ALA A 57 0.48 -27.50 26.22
N ASN A 58 -0.67 -26.88 25.93
CA ASN A 58 -1.50 -27.19 24.75
C ASN A 58 -1.10 -26.31 23.56
N PHE A 59 0.21 -26.10 23.40
CA PHE A 59 0.80 -25.26 22.36
C PHE A 59 1.13 -26.15 21.16
N GLY A 60 0.21 -26.33 20.21
CA GLY A 60 0.55 -27.14 19.04
C GLY A 60 -0.47 -27.19 17.91
N GLU A 61 -1.65 -27.78 18.13
CA GLU A 61 -2.30 -28.41 16.97
C GLU A 61 -3.63 -27.80 16.54
N MET A 62 -4.40 -27.21 17.44
CA MET A 62 -5.74 -26.70 17.08
C MET A 62 -5.78 -25.23 16.64
N ASP A 63 -4.73 -24.44 16.88
CA ASP A 63 -4.75 -22.99 16.58
C ASP A 63 -3.87 -22.56 15.42
N ASP A 64 -3.09 -23.48 14.82
CA ASP A 64 -2.14 -23.14 13.76
C ASP A 64 -2.86 -22.65 12.49
N LYS A 65 -4.08 -23.16 12.23
CA LYS A 65 -4.94 -22.71 11.13
C LYS A 65 -5.51 -21.31 11.35
N ARG A 66 -5.84 -20.93 12.59
CA ARG A 66 -6.30 -19.57 12.96
C ARG A 66 -5.14 -18.58 12.99
N MET A 67 -4.00 -18.97 13.56
CA MET A 67 -2.76 -18.18 13.62
C MET A 67 -2.20 -17.85 12.22
N ARG A 68 -2.28 -18.79 11.27
CA ARG A 68 -1.88 -18.49 9.88
C ARG A 68 -2.81 -17.49 9.22
N ALA A 69 -4.13 -17.59 9.41
CA ALA A 69 -5.07 -16.62 8.86
C ALA A 69 -4.89 -15.19 9.44
N ALA A 70 -4.44 -15.07 10.69
CA ALA A 70 -4.10 -13.79 11.30
C ALA A 70 -2.88 -13.11 10.62
N ARG A 71 -1.86 -13.90 10.26
CA ARG A 71 -0.63 -13.40 9.59
C ARG A 71 -0.78 -13.06 8.12
N VAL A 72 -1.87 -13.51 7.46
CA VAL A 72 -2.10 -13.21 6.05
C VAL A 72 -2.42 -11.72 5.89
N PRO A 73 -1.71 -10.98 5.01
CA PRO A 73 -2.05 -9.60 4.71
C PRO A 73 -3.50 -9.51 4.24
N MET A 74 -4.26 -8.56 4.79
CA MET A 74 -5.70 -8.46 4.54
C MET A 74 -6.08 -8.36 3.05
N ARG A 75 -5.21 -7.73 2.24
CA ARG A 75 -5.38 -7.64 0.79
C ARG A 75 -5.33 -9.00 0.11
N VAL A 76 -4.46 -9.89 0.60
CA VAL A 76 -4.33 -11.27 0.08
C VAL A 76 -5.58 -12.07 0.44
N PHE A 77 -6.02 -12.00 1.70
CA PHE A 77 -7.22 -12.70 2.18
C PHE A 77 -8.48 -12.32 1.41
N ILE A 78 -8.81 -11.03 1.34
CA ILE A 78 -9.99 -10.55 0.60
C ILE A 78 -9.86 -10.84 -0.89
N GLY A 79 -8.66 -10.67 -1.44
CA GLY A 79 -8.39 -10.99 -2.84
C GLY A 79 -8.60 -12.46 -3.16
N ALA A 80 -8.30 -13.38 -2.23
CA ALA A 80 -8.52 -14.81 -2.41
C ALA A 80 -10.01 -15.18 -2.30
N ILE A 81 -10.76 -14.59 -1.35
CA ILE A 81 -12.22 -14.80 -1.28
C ILE A 81 -12.92 -14.28 -2.54
N HIS A 82 -12.52 -13.11 -3.06
CA HIS A 82 -13.10 -12.55 -4.27
C HIS A 82 -12.88 -13.43 -5.51
N MET A 83 -11.87 -14.32 -5.54
CA MET A 83 -11.71 -15.29 -6.62
C MET A 83 -12.89 -16.27 -6.71
N LEU A 84 -13.53 -16.59 -5.58
CA LEU A 84 -14.73 -17.44 -5.58
C LEU A 84 -15.95 -16.74 -6.21
N ALA A 85 -15.91 -15.42 -6.38
CA ALA A 85 -16.96 -14.64 -7.03
C ALA A 85 -16.72 -14.44 -8.54
N THR A 86 -15.52 -14.75 -9.05
CA THR A 86 -15.20 -14.59 -10.47
C THR A 86 -15.52 -15.86 -11.26
N ASP A 87 -15.59 -15.72 -12.58
CA ASP A 87 -15.79 -16.86 -13.49
C ASP A 87 -14.59 -17.83 -13.49
N GLU A 88 -13.45 -17.44 -12.93
CA GLU A 88 -12.24 -18.25 -12.81
C GLU A 88 -12.36 -19.35 -11.74
N ALA A 89 -13.28 -19.21 -10.78
CA ALA A 89 -13.54 -20.26 -9.80
C ALA A 89 -14.30 -21.45 -10.43
N PRO A 90 -13.93 -22.70 -10.08
CA PRO A 90 -14.67 -23.89 -10.50
C PRO A 90 -16.16 -23.79 -10.15
N GLU A 91 -17.06 -24.23 -11.04
CA GLU A 91 -18.51 -24.00 -10.90
C GLU A 91 -19.08 -24.47 -9.56
N GLY A 92 -18.61 -25.60 -9.03
CA GLY A 92 -19.05 -26.13 -7.73
C GLY A 92 -18.47 -25.42 -6.50
N LEU A 93 -17.53 -24.48 -6.68
CA LEU A 93 -16.90 -23.71 -5.61
C LEU A 93 -17.31 -22.24 -5.62
N ARG A 94 -18.03 -21.77 -6.64
CA ARG A 94 -18.47 -20.38 -6.72
C ARG A 94 -19.32 -20.00 -5.51
N LEU A 95 -19.23 -18.74 -5.10
CA LEU A 95 -20.07 -18.23 -4.02
C LEU A 95 -21.54 -18.30 -4.44
N THR A 96 -22.40 -18.75 -3.53
CA THR A 96 -23.84 -18.56 -3.70
C THR A 96 -24.18 -17.08 -3.55
N ALA A 97 -25.33 -16.65 -4.10
CA ALA A 97 -25.77 -15.26 -3.98
C ALA A 97 -25.89 -14.80 -2.52
N GLU A 98 -26.34 -15.68 -1.63
CA GLU A 98 -26.45 -15.41 -0.19
C GLU A 98 -25.08 -15.27 0.47
N GLN A 99 -24.13 -16.15 0.14
CA GLN A 99 -22.76 -16.06 0.64
C GLN A 99 -22.07 -14.78 0.16
N ASP A 100 -22.24 -14.42 -1.11
CA ASP A 100 -21.66 -13.20 -1.69
C ASP A 100 -22.20 -11.94 -0.99
N GLU A 101 -23.50 -11.87 -0.71
CA GLU A 101 -24.09 -10.76 0.05
C GLU A 101 -23.54 -10.69 1.48
N GLN A 102 -23.42 -11.82 2.19
CA GLN A 102 -22.84 -11.88 3.53
C GLN A 102 -21.36 -11.45 3.54
N ILE A 103 -20.57 -11.94 2.59
CA ILE A 103 -19.15 -11.59 2.46
C ILE A 103 -18.97 -10.11 2.12
N LYS A 104 -19.85 -9.55 1.27
CA LYS A 104 -19.85 -8.10 0.96
C LYS A 104 -20.14 -7.28 2.21
N ALA A 105 -21.15 -7.63 2.99
CA ALA A 105 -21.48 -6.95 4.24
C ALA A 105 -20.32 -6.99 5.24
N ILE A 106 -19.73 -8.17 5.47
CA ILE A 106 -18.54 -8.32 6.33
C ILE A 106 -17.36 -7.51 5.78
N GLY A 107 -17.19 -7.48 4.46
CA GLY A 107 -16.16 -6.68 3.78
C GLY A 107 -16.33 -5.18 3.98
N GLU A 108 -17.56 -4.67 4.05
CA GLU A 108 -17.84 -3.27 4.38
C GLU A 108 -17.52 -2.95 5.84
N GLU A 109 -17.95 -3.79 6.78
CA GLU A 109 -17.62 -3.68 8.21
C GLU A 109 -16.09 -3.67 8.41
N LEU A 110 -15.38 -4.57 7.72
CA LEU A 110 -13.93 -4.67 7.78
C LEU A 110 -13.23 -3.41 7.24
N ARG A 111 -13.72 -2.84 6.13
CA ARG A 111 -13.22 -1.56 5.59
C ARG A 111 -13.50 -0.40 6.52
N GLU A 112 -14.62 -0.41 7.23
CA GLU A 112 -14.95 0.60 8.23
C GLU A 112 -14.05 0.50 9.46
N ALA A 113 -13.90 -0.69 10.05
CA ALA A 113 -13.01 -0.95 11.18
C ALA A 113 -11.55 -0.55 10.85
N THR A 114 -11.07 -0.91 9.65
CA THR A 114 -9.73 -0.52 9.19
C THR A 114 -9.59 1.00 9.03
N ARG A 115 -10.62 1.68 8.50
CA ARG A 115 -10.62 3.16 8.39
C ARG A 115 -10.68 3.82 9.77
N ALA A 116 -11.44 3.27 10.71
CA ALA A 116 -11.52 3.76 12.09
C ALA A 116 -10.15 3.68 12.78
N LEU A 117 -9.51 2.51 12.71
CA LEU A 117 -8.16 2.29 13.18
C LEU A 117 -7.14 3.24 12.52
N ALA A 118 -7.23 3.42 11.20
CA ALA A 118 -6.36 4.34 10.48
C ALA A 118 -6.58 5.81 10.91
N ARG A 119 -7.81 6.21 11.23
CA ARG A 119 -8.12 7.55 11.77
C ARG A 119 -7.59 7.72 13.19
N GLU A 120 -7.77 6.72 14.05
CA GLU A 120 -7.24 6.73 15.41
C GLU A 120 -5.72 6.89 15.42
N ARG A 121 -5.03 6.12 14.56
CA ARG A 121 -3.59 6.21 14.37
C ARG A 121 -3.14 7.50 13.69
N GLY A 122 -3.87 7.91 12.64
CA GLY A 122 -3.58 9.14 11.90
C GLY A 122 -3.74 10.39 12.76
N ARG A 123 -4.66 10.38 13.73
CA ARG A 123 -4.79 11.43 14.74
C ARG A 123 -3.59 11.49 15.68
N GLY A 124 -2.97 10.35 16.01
CA GLY A 124 -1.71 10.32 16.78
C GLY A 124 -0.46 10.78 16.01
N GLY A 125 -0.43 10.59 14.68
CA GLY A 125 0.68 11.00 13.82
C GLY A 125 0.62 12.44 13.33
N ALA A 126 -0.58 12.98 13.07
CA ALA A 126 -0.76 14.37 12.67
C ALA A 126 -0.72 15.35 13.87
N ALA A 127 -1.26 14.96 15.03
CA ALA A 127 -1.28 15.83 16.22
C ALA A 127 0.09 16.00 16.91
N ARG A 128 1.12 15.21 16.55
CA ARG A 128 2.52 15.45 16.99
C ARG A 128 3.32 16.33 16.03
N GLY A 129 2.73 16.73 14.89
CA GLY A 129 3.31 17.72 13.97
C GLY A 129 2.91 19.17 14.27
N ASP A 130 2.02 19.39 15.25
CA ASP A 130 1.64 20.72 15.75
C ASP A 130 2.46 21.13 17.00
N GLY A 131 3.44 20.31 17.40
CA GLY A 131 4.54 20.80 18.22
C GLY A 131 5.45 21.63 17.32
N GLU A 132 5.25 22.95 17.33
CA GLU A 132 6.15 23.98 16.80
C GLU A 132 6.99 23.51 15.60
N GLN A 133 6.46 23.59 14.38
CA GLN A 133 7.39 23.99 13.31
C GLN A 133 7.92 25.36 13.72
N PRO A 134 9.19 25.51 14.13
CA PRO A 134 9.69 26.79 14.60
C PRO A 134 9.55 27.77 13.44
N GLU A 135 8.64 28.73 13.55
CA GLU A 135 8.39 29.92 12.71
C GLU A 135 9.12 30.01 11.33
N ARG A 136 9.17 28.94 10.52
CA ARG A 136 9.96 28.95 9.27
C ARG A 136 9.25 29.62 8.12
N GLY A 137 8.08 30.24 8.37
CA GLY A 137 7.28 30.93 7.37
C GLY A 137 6.90 32.38 7.67
N ALA A 138 7.07 32.88 8.91
CA ALA A 138 6.55 34.21 9.26
C ALA A 138 7.52 35.38 8.99
N ARG A 139 8.83 35.11 8.82
CA ARG A 139 9.84 36.20 8.74
C ARG A 139 10.11 36.79 7.36
N ASN A 140 9.45 36.32 6.28
CA ASN A 140 9.62 36.89 4.93
C ASN A 140 8.33 37.45 4.31
N ARG A 141 7.33 37.80 5.13
CA ARG A 141 6.35 38.83 4.78
C ARG A 141 6.80 40.14 5.41
N ALA A 142 7.84 40.73 4.85
CA ALA A 142 8.01 42.16 4.99
C ALA A 142 6.70 42.81 4.50
N PRO A 143 6.06 43.68 5.29
CA PRO A 143 5.01 44.53 4.76
C PRO A 143 5.63 45.29 3.58
N ARG A 144 5.02 45.22 2.39
CA ARG A 144 5.31 46.20 1.35
C ARG A 144 4.91 47.56 1.93
N PRO A 145 5.83 48.52 2.17
CA PRO A 145 5.42 49.91 2.08
C PRO A 145 5.05 50.18 0.61
N ASP A 146 4.18 51.13 0.35
CA ASP A 146 3.75 51.59 -0.99
C ASP A 146 2.51 50.90 -1.60
N ALA A 147 1.50 50.64 -0.77
CA ALA A 147 0.11 50.57 -1.25
C ALA A 147 -0.83 51.33 -0.31
N ALA A 148 -0.46 52.58 -0.03
CA ALA A 148 -1.39 53.60 0.44
C ALA A 148 -1.78 54.44 -0.78
N GLU A 149 -3.06 54.37 -1.13
CA GLU A 149 -3.94 55.44 -1.63
C GLU A 149 -4.83 54.96 -2.78
N GLY A 150 -6.14 55.01 -2.51
CA GLY A 150 -7.17 55.05 -3.55
C GLY A 150 -7.94 53.75 -3.75
N SER A 151 -8.87 53.44 -2.84
CA SER A 151 -10.17 52.89 -3.23
C SER A 151 -11.11 52.89 -2.02
N ASP A 152 -11.58 54.08 -1.65
CA ASP A 152 -12.83 54.21 -0.93
C ASP A 152 -13.98 53.70 -1.79
N GLY A 153 -14.72 52.71 -1.26
CA GLY A 153 -16.08 52.42 -1.71
C GLY A 153 -16.28 51.14 -2.51
N ALA A 154 -16.48 50.01 -1.82
CA ALA A 154 -17.33 48.94 -2.35
C ALA A 154 -18.05 48.19 -1.19
N PRO A 155 -19.39 48.03 -1.27
CA PRO A 155 -20.24 47.61 -0.14
C PRO A 155 -20.24 46.10 0.14
N PRO A 156 -20.75 45.66 1.31
CA PRO A 156 -20.83 44.27 1.69
C PRO A 156 -22.04 43.58 1.05
N ALA A 157 -21.81 42.56 0.22
CA ALA A 157 -22.85 41.64 -0.24
C ALA A 157 -22.29 40.22 -0.29
N ARG A 158 -22.70 39.39 0.68
CA ARG A 158 -23.72 38.33 0.55
C ARG A 158 -23.21 37.01 -0.05
N ASP A 159 -23.40 35.97 0.76
CA ASP A 159 -23.86 34.63 0.38
C ASP A 159 -23.87 34.31 -1.11
N ARG A 160 -22.87 33.58 -1.57
CA ARG A 160 -23.06 32.67 -2.70
C ARG A 160 -22.45 31.31 -2.38
N ALA A 161 -23.37 30.42 -2.01
CA ALA A 161 -23.38 29.01 -2.32
C ALA A 161 -22.46 28.67 -3.51
N ARG A 162 -21.52 27.76 -3.29
CA ARG A 162 -20.81 27.06 -4.36
C ARG A 162 -21.74 25.97 -4.91
N PRO A 163 -22.28 26.09 -6.14
CA PRO A 163 -22.91 24.95 -6.77
C PRO A 163 -21.84 24.07 -7.45
N ASN A 164 -22.05 22.77 -7.31
CA ASN A 164 -21.40 21.71 -8.08
C ASN A 164 -21.21 22.08 -9.56
N ARG A 165 -19.97 22.22 -10.02
CA ARG A 165 -19.62 22.05 -11.44
C ARG A 165 -19.28 20.59 -11.68
N ARG A 166 -20.32 19.78 -11.87
CA ARG A 166 -20.26 18.50 -12.57
C ARG A 166 -21.14 18.68 -13.80
N GLY A 167 -20.50 18.78 -14.97
CA GLY A 167 -21.16 18.94 -16.25
C GLY A 167 -20.26 18.36 -17.35
N PRO A 168 -20.75 17.38 -18.13
CA PRO A 168 -20.02 16.71 -19.20
C PRO A 168 -20.14 17.49 -20.52
N GLY A 169 -19.14 17.32 -21.40
CA GLY A 169 -19.29 17.42 -22.86
C GLY A 169 -19.76 18.77 -23.44
N GLY A 170 -18.82 19.49 -24.06
CA GLY A 170 -19.13 20.57 -24.99
C GLY A 170 -18.01 20.71 -26.04
N PRO A 171 -18.29 20.53 -27.34
CA PRO A 171 -17.30 20.57 -28.41
C PRO A 171 -17.07 21.99 -28.91
N GLY A 172 -15.84 22.25 -29.36
CA GLY A 172 -15.51 23.24 -30.39
C GLY A 172 -15.81 24.72 -30.08
N ALA A 173 -14.81 25.43 -29.57
CA ALA A 173 -14.68 26.86 -29.79
C ALA A 173 -13.25 27.12 -30.30
N GLN A 174 -13.18 27.49 -31.58
CA GLN A 174 -12.01 28.00 -32.27
C GLN A 174 -11.71 29.42 -31.77
N GLY A 175 -10.42 29.77 -31.77
CA GLY A 175 -9.95 31.14 -31.96
C GLY A 175 -9.89 32.01 -30.71
N ASP A 176 -8.76 31.97 -30.01
CA ASP A 176 -8.04 33.20 -29.66
C ASP A 176 -6.57 32.86 -29.38
N GLU A 177 -5.70 33.49 -30.18
CA GLU A 177 -4.26 33.56 -29.97
C GLU A 177 -3.97 34.22 -28.62
N MET A 178 -3.85 33.43 -27.57
CA MET A 178 -3.06 33.81 -26.40
C MET A 178 -1.64 33.31 -26.59
N ALA A 179 -0.72 34.28 -26.78
CA ALA A 179 0.70 34.09 -26.64
C ALA A 179 1.01 33.28 -25.36
N PRO A 180 2.04 32.40 -25.35
CA PRO A 180 2.42 31.65 -24.16
C PRO A 180 3.03 32.59 -23.12
N GLU A 181 2.16 33.24 -22.35
CA GLU A 181 2.53 33.99 -21.17
C GLU A 181 3.16 33.02 -20.17
N GLY A 182 4.44 33.29 -19.91
CA GLY A 182 5.39 32.57 -19.09
C GLY A 182 4.84 31.48 -18.19
N ASN A 183 5.43 30.28 -18.34
CA ASN A 183 5.60 29.36 -17.23
C ASN A 183 5.96 30.21 -15.99
N PRO A 184 5.14 30.25 -14.92
CA PRO A 184 5.48 31.02 -13.75
C PRO A 184 6.88 30.56 -13.33
N PRO A 185 7.86 31.47 -13.14
CA PRO A 185 9.20 31.06 -12.78
C PRO A 185 9.04 30.15 -11.58
N GLN A 186 9.46 28.90 -11.73
CA GLN A 186 9.56 27.98 -10.61
C GLN A 186 10.41 28.73 -9.61
N ARG A 187 9.76 29.31 -8.60
CA ARG A 187 10.42 29.96 -7.49
C ARG A 187 11.24 28.85 -6.89
N ARG A 188 12.52 28.82 -7.27
CA ARG A 188 13.55 27.98 -6.67
C ARG A 188 13.31 28.16 -5.18
N ARG A 189 12.82 27.12 -4.50
CA ARG A 189 12.71 27.07 -3.04
C ARG A 189 14.15 27.14 -2.51
N ALA A 190 14.74 28.33 -2.56
CA ALA A 190 15.98 28.66 -1.91
C ALA A 190 15.72 28.50 -0.42
N GLY A 191 16.31 27.47 0.18
CA GLY A 191 16.16 27.19 1.61
C GLY A 191 15.75 25.77 1.96
N ARG A 192 15.64 24.84 1.01
CA ARG A 192 15.76 23.42 1.39
C ARG A 192 17.26 23.14 1.53
N PRO A 193 17.79 22.87 2.74
CA PRO A 193 19.19 22.52 2.91
C PRO A 193 19.52 21.35 1.99
N ALA A 194 20.69 21.39 1.35
CA ALA A 194 21.16 20.29 0.52
C ALA A 194 21.16 19.00 1.37
N PRO A 195 20.75 17.85 0.81
CA PRO A 195 20.63 16.59 1.54
C PRO A 195 21.94 16.10 2.18
N ASP A 196 23.09 16.68 1.82
CA ASP A 196 24.42 16.32 2.30
C ASP A 196 24.86 17.02 3.61
N GLN A 197 24.01 17.82 4.26
CA GLN A 197 24.36 18.48 5.54
C GLN A 197 23.50 18.05 6.73
N VAL A 198 23.02 16.81 6.73
CA VAL A 198 22.41 16.23 7.93
C VAL A 198 23.56 15.83 8.87
N ALA A 199 23.58 16.37 10.09
CA ALA A 199 24.63 16.03 11.05
C ALA A 199 24.62 14.52 11.33
N PRO A 200 25.77 13.86 11.57
CA PRO A 200 25.84 12.44 11.92
C PRO A 200 24.96 12.07 13.13
N GLU A 201 24.78 13.00 14.07
CA GLU A 201 23.91 12.84 15.24
C GLU A 201 22.43 12.69 14.86
N ASP A 202 21.95 13.47 13.88
CA ASP A 202 20.58 13.37 13.35
C ASP A 202 20.32 12.05 12.59
N MET A 203 21.38 11.39 12.10
CA MET A 203 21.28 10.09 11.42
C MET A 203 21.07 8.96 12.41
N ALA A 204 21.75 8.98 13.56
CA ALA A 204 21.55 7.99 14.63
C ALA A 204 20.12 8.04 15.18
N ASP A 205 19.60 9.25 15.44
CA ASP A 205 18.23 9.43 15.91
C ASP A 205 17.20 8.97 14.87
N ARG A 206 17.47 9.18 13.58
CA ARG A 206 16.64 8.63 12.49
C ARG A 206 16.65 7.11 12.45
N GLU A 207 17.79 6.48 12.66
CA GLU A 207 17.87 5.01 12.69
C GLU A 207 17.13 4.43 13.88
N VAL A 208 17.26 5.04 15.06
CA VAL A 208 16.50 4.65 16.27
C VAL A 208 15.00 4.80 16.02
N MET A 209 14.55 5.95 15.52
CA MET A 209 13.13 6.18 15.19
C MET A 209 12.64 5.20 14.12
N ARG A 210 13.44 4.90 13.11
CA ARG A 210 13.10 3.91 12.07
C ARG A 210 12.98 2.51 12.65
N ARG A 211 13.88 2.12 13.56
CA ARG A 211 13.86 0.82 14.24
C ARG A 211 12.66 0.70 15.17
N GLU A 212 12.37 1.75 15.94
CA GLU A 212 11.20 1.81 16.81
C GLU A 212 9.89 1.77 15.99
N MET A 213 9.83 2.49 14.87
CA MET A 213 8.68 2.44 13.95
C MET A 213 8.51 1.04 13.33
N ALA A 214 9.60 0.40 12.93
CA ALA A 214 9.56 -0.96 12.40
C ALA A 214 9.12 -1.97 13.47
N GLN A 215 9.63 -1.84 14.70
CA GLN A 215 9.25 -2.68 15.84
C GLN A 215 7.77 -2.48 16.19
N ARG A 216 7.29 -1.24 16.26
CA ARG A 216 5.87 -0.93 16.48
C ARG A 216 4.96 -1.42 15.36
N MET A 217 5.46 -1.56 14.13
CA MET A 217 4.73 -2.20 13.04
C MET A 217 4.75 -3.73 13.13
N MET A 218 5.81 -4.33 13.67
CA MET A 218 5.94 -5.78 13.89
C MET A 218 5.09 -6.25 15.06
N ASP A 219 5.10 -5.52 16.17
CA ASP A 219 4.32 -5.81 17.38
C ASP A 219 2.85 -5.39 17.23
N PHE A 220 2.47 -4.88 16.06
CA PHE A 220 1.09 -4.54 15.81
C PHE A 220 0.28 -5.79 15.50
N GLU A 221 -0.31 -6.35 16.55
CA GLU A 221 -1.44 -7.24 16.41
C GLU A 221 -2.65 -6.44 15.90
N PRO A 222 -3.30 -6.86 14.79
CA PRO A 222 -4.52 -6.23 14.36
C PRO A 222 -5.56 -6.29 15.49
N PRO A 223 -6.38 -5.25 15.69
CA PRO A 223 -7.44 -5.27 16.69
C PRO A 223 -8.27 -6.55 16.56
N GLN A 224 -8.61 -7.16 17.70
CA GLN A 224 -9.39 -8.40 17.77
C GLN A 224 -10.69 -8.31 16.94
N GLU A 225 -11.27 -7.11 16.81
CA GLU A 225 -12.44 -6.85 15.96
C GLU A 225 -12.18 -7.17 14.47
N ILE A 226 -11.01 -6.81 13.94
CA ILE A 226 -10.63 -7.08 12.55
C ILE A 226 -10.44 -8.58 12.35
N GLU A 227 -9.85 -9.28 13.32
CA GLU A 227 -9.69 -10.72 13.26
C GLU A 227 -11.03 -11.45 13.35
N ALA A 228 -11.92 -11.02 14.25
CA ALA A 228 -13.27 -11.58 14.38
C ALA A 228 -14.06 -11.46 13.07
N LEU A 229 -13.95 -10.33 12.36
CA LEU A 229 -14.57 -10.16 11.04
C LEU A 229 -13.95 -11.08 9.98
N ARG A 230 -12.64 -11.34 10.01
CA ARG A 230 -12.01 -12.34 9.12
C ARG A 230 -12.51 -13.74 9.40
N VAL A 231 -12.60 -14.13 10.67
CA VAL A 231 -13.13 -15.44 11.08
C VAL A 231 -14.58 -15.58 10.62
N ARG A 232 -15.40 -14.53 10.81
CA ARG A 232 -16.79 -14.53 10.31
C ARG A 232 -16.86 -14.71 8.79
N ALA A 233 -16.01 -14.01 8.02
CA ALA A 233 -15.94 -14.20 6.57
C ALA A 233 -15.49 -15.63 6.19
N TRP A 234 -14.58 -16.23 6.97
CA TRP A 234 -14.11 -17.60 6.77
C TRP A 234 -15.21 -18.63 7.03
N GLU A 235 -16.01 -18.43 8.08
CA GLU A 235 -17.08 -19.35 8.50
C GLU A 235 -18.27 -19.38 7.53
N VAL A 236 -18.46 -18.33 6.72
CA VAL A 236 -19.48 -18.31 5.64
C VAL A 236 -19.14 -19.29 4.51
N LEU A 237 -17.86 -19.62 4.33
CA LEU A 237 -17.39 -20.49 3.26
C LEU A 237 -17.55 -21.97 3.64
N THR A 238 -17.91 -22.80 2.66
CA THR A 238 -17.90 -24.26 2.81
C THR A 238 -16.47 -24.78 2.97
N GLU A 239 -16.29 -26.01 3.47
CA GLU A 239 -14.95 -26.59 3.64
C GLU A 239 -14.16 -26.66 2.32
N SER A 240 -14.82 -27.03 1.21
CA SER A 240 -14.19 -27.07 -0.11
C SER A 240 -13.80 -25.67 -0.62
N GLN A 241 -14.61 -24.65 -0.36
CA GLN A 241 -14.27 -23.25 -0.65
C GLN A 241 -13.11 -22.77 0.22
N GLN A 242 -13.08 -23.14 1.50
CA GLN A 242 -12.01 -22.80 2.42
C GLN A 242 -10.66 -23.39 1.97
N GLU A 243 -10.63 -24.64 1.51
CA GLU A 243 -9.41 -25.26 0.96
C GLU A 243 -8.91 -24.53 -0.29
N PHE A 244 -9.82 -24.19 -1.20
CA PHE A 244 -9.48 -23.40 -2.40
C PHE A 244 -8.89 -22.03 -2.02
N VAL A 245 -9.50 -21.33 -1.07
CA VAL A 245 -9.01 -20.02 -0.60
C VAL A 245 -7.66 -20.16 0.11
N ARG A 246 -7.41 -21.24 0.88
CA ARG A 246 -6.08 -21.50 1.47
C ARG A 246 -5.01 -21.65 0.39
N ALA A 247 -5.26 -22.47 -0.62
CA ALA A 247 -4.32 -22.67 -1.72
C ALA A 247 -4.01 -21.36 -2.47
N GLU A 248 -5.04 -20.53 -2.67
CA GLU A 248 -4.91 -19.23 -3.31
C GLU A 248 -4.13 -18.21 -2.45
N ILE A 249 -4.34 -18.23 -1.13
CA ILE A 249 -3.56 -17.44 -0.18
C ILE A 249 -2.09 -17.86 -0.23
N ASP A 250 -1.80 -19.15 -0.16
CA ASP A 250 -0.43 -19.69 -0.19
C ASP A 250 0.27 -19.31 -1.50
N ARG A 251 -0.43 -19.42 -2.64
CA ARG A 251 0.07 -18.98 -3.94
C ARG A 251 0.47 -17.50 -3.95
N LYS A 252 -0.41 -16.61 -3.47
CA LYS A 252 -0.13 -15.16 -3.42
C LYS A 252 0.96 -14.80 -2.42
N MET A 253 1.04 -15.51 -1.29
CA MET A 253 2.12 -15.31 -0.33
C MET A 253 3.48 -15.71 -0.91
N GLU A 254 3.53 -16.79 -1.69
CA GLU A 254 4.74 -17.21 -2.41
C GLU A 254 5.11 -16.20 -3.50
N GLU A 255 4.13 -15.69 -4.26
CA GLU A 255 4.36 -14.63 -5.25
C GLU A 255 4.95 -13.37 -4.59
N ILE A 256 4.42 -12.95 -3.44
CA ILE A 256 4.95 -11.80 -2.68
C ILE A 256 6.36 -12.08 -2.16
N ARG A 257 6.64 -13.32 -1.73
CA ARG A 257 7.97 -13.72 -1.28
C ARG A 257 8.97 -13.67 -2.44
N ALA A 258 8.63 -14.26 -3.58
CA ALA A 258 9.44 -14.26 -4.79
C ALA A 258 9.67 -12.83 -5.32
N GLU A 259 8.65 -11.96 -5.33
CA GLU A 259 8.81 -10.56 -5.73
C GLU A 259 9.76 -9.81 -4.79
N ARG A 260 9.69 -10.07 -3.48
CA ARG A 260 10.61 -9.47 -2.51
C ARG A 260 12.04 -9.94 -2.67
N GLU A 261 12.24 -11.22 -2.96
CA GLU A 261 13.55 -11.81 -3.24
C GLU A 261 14.13 -11.25 -4.53
N ALA A 262 13.38 -11.24 -5.64
CA ALA A 262 13.80 -10.62 -6.89
C ALA A 262 14.14 -9.12 -6.74
N ARG A 263 13.40 -8.39 -5.89
CA ARG A 263 13.72 -6.99 -5.55
C ARG A 263 14.96 -6.84 -4.68
N ARG A 264 15.30 -7.85 -3.87
CA ARG A 264 16.51 -7.85 -3.05
C ARG A 264 17.72 -8.08 -3.95
N ASP A 265 17.67 -9.10 -4.80
CA ASP A 265 18.76 -9.46 -5.71
C ASP A 265 19.00 -8.35 -6.74
N GLY A 266 17.93 -7.77 -7.29
CA GLY A 266 18.02 -6.61 -8.19
C GLY A 266 18.56 -5.33 -7.53
N ARG A 267 18.64 -5.29 -6.19
CA ARG A 267 19.21 -4.18 -5.43
C ARG A 267 20.64 -4.46 -4.96
N GLU A 268 21.08 -5.72 -4.96
CA GLU A 268 22.44 -6.12 -4.57
C GLU A 268 23.51 -5.66 -5.56
N GLY A 269 23.13 -5.29 -6.79
CA GLY A 269 24.01 -4.59 -7.74
C GLY A 269 24.18 -3.09 -7.51
N VAL A 270 23.48 -2.51 -6.52
CA VAL A 270 23.64 -1.10 -6.13
C VAL A 270 24.46 -1.08 -4.83
N GLU A 271 25.76 -0.82 -4.96
CA GLU A 271 26.69 -0.84 -3.81
C GLU A 271 26.14 -0.05 -2.61
N PRO A 272 26.15 -0.65 -1.40
CA PRO A 272 25.69 -0.04 -0.17
C PRO A 272 26.70 1.03 0.29
N GLY A 273 26.69 2.18 -0.38
CA GLY A 273 27.60 3.29 -0.12
C GLY A 273 27.45 4.45 -1.10
N ALA A 274 26.99 4.17 -2.32
CA ALA A 274 26.63 5.22 -3.26
C ALA A 274 25.23 5.75 -2.91
N ALA A 275 25.17 6.80 -2.09
CA ALA A 275 23.94 7.57 -1.92
C ALA A 275 23.40 7.94 -3.31
N PRO A 276 22.16 7.57 -3.67
CA PRO A 276 21.62 7.89 -4.98
C PRO A 276 21.39 9.41 -5.04
N GLN A 277 22.40 10.15 -5.53
CA GLN A 277 22.33 11.60 -5.74
C GLN A 277 21.41 12.02 -6.89
N GLY A 278 20.62 11.10 -7.46
CA GLY A 278 19.59 11.40 -8.45
C GLY A 278 18.20 11.15 -7.88
N ALA A 279 17.27 12.08 -8.08
CA ALA A 279 15.87 11.87 -7.73
C ALA A 279 15.40 10.53 -8.35
N PRO A 280 14.69 9.66 -7.60
CA PRO A 280 14.34 8.30 -8.05
C PRO A 280 13.49 8.24 -9.33
N GLY A 281 12.99 9.37 -9.81
CA GLY A 281 12.30 9.49 -11.10
C GLY A 281 13.22 9.60 -12.32
N GLU A 282 14.39 10.22 -12.21
CA GLU A 282 15.24 10.54 -13.38
C GLU A 282 16.05 9.33 -13.85
N ARG A 283 16.64 8.56 -12.93
CA ARG A 283 17.36 7.32 -13.28
C ARG A 283 16.44 6.27 -13.91
N ARG A 284 15.23 6.09 -13.37
CA ARG A 284 14.23 5.17 -13.96
C ARG A 284 13.78 5.59 -15.35
N MET A 285 13.78 6.89 -15.66
CA MET A 285 13.49 7.39 -17.00
C MET A 285 14.68 7.17 -17.94
N ARG A 286 15.92 7.36 -17.45
CA ARG A 286 17.15 7.13 -18.23
C ARG A 286 17.32 5.65 -18.57
N ASP A 287 17.14 4.74 -17.61
CA ASP A 287 17.25 3.29 -17.83
C ASP A 287 16.12 2.77 -18.74
N ARG A 288 14.90 3.30 -18.58
CA ARG A 288 13.79 2.96 -19.50
C ARG A 288 14.00 3.53 -20.90
N MET A 289 14.61 4.71 -21.05
CA MET A 289 14.88 5.29 -22.37
C MET A 289 16.08 4.63 -23.06
N GLY A 290 17.07 4.14 -22.31
CA GLY A 290 18.19 3.38 -22.86
C GLY A 290 17.81 2.00 -23.42
N GLN A 291 16.66 1.43 -22.98
CA GLN A 291 16.15 0.15 -23.49
C GLN A 291 15.27 0.28 -24.73
N VAL A 292 14.78 1.48 -25.06
CA VAL A 292 13.96 1.69 -26.26
C VAL A 292 14.90 2.01 -27.41
N SER A 293 14.88 1.20 -28.47
CA SER A 293 15.77 1.42 -29.60
C SER A 293 15.49 2.80 -30.23
N PRO A 294 16.51 3.49 -30.77
CA PRO A 294 16.33 4.75 -31.50
C PRO A 294 15.22 4.69 -32.56
N GLU A 295 15.05 3.54 -33.21
CA GLU A 295 14.03 3.28 -34.23
C GLU A 295 12.60 3.28 -33.66
N GLU A 296 12.40 2.68 -32.48
CA GLU A 296 11.09 2.67 -31.82
C GLU A 296 10.68 4.08 -31.36
N ILE A 297 11.64 4.90 -30.94
CA ILE A 297 11.40 6.29 -30.58
C ILE A 297 10.96 7.09 -31.82
N LEU A 298 11.64 6.92 -32.96
CA LEU A 298 11.26 7.56 -34.22
C LEU A 298 9.86 7.15 -34.69
N LYS A 299 9.54 5.85 -34.63
CA LYS A 299 8.20 5.33 -34.98
C LYS A 299 7.11 5.94 -34.10
N ARG A 300 7.40 6.17 -32.81
CA ARG A 300 6.46 6.82 -31.88
C ARG A 300 6.33 8.32 -32.15
N ILE A 301 7.40 8.99 -32.55
CA ILE A 301 7.39 10.40 -32.94
C ILE A 301 6.56 10.60 -34.22
N GLU A 302 6.63 9.65 -35.17
CA GLU A 302 5.84 9.69 -36.40
C GLU A 302 4.32 9.60 -36.12
N GLN A 303 3.91 8.90 -35.06
CA GLN A 303 2.50 8.83 -34.67
C GLN A 303 1.97 10.10 -33.97
N LEU A 304 2.83 11.08 -33.66
CA LEU A 304 2.41 12.34 -33.03
C LEU A 304 1.84 13.33 -34.08
N PRO A 305 0.92 14.22 -33.66
CA PRO A 305 0.47 15.35 -34.47
C PRO A 305 1.65 16.21 -34.96
N PRO A 306 1.56 16.85 -36.14
CA PRO A 306 2.69 17.54 -36.77
C PRO A 306 3.33 18.61 -35.87
N GLU A 307 2.52 19.38 -35.15
CA GLU A 307 2.98 20.42 -34.21
C GLU A 307 3.81 19.87 -33.03
N ARG A 308 3.55 18.62 -32.61
CA ARG A 308 4.28 17.95 -31.52
C ARG A 308 5.47 17.14 -32.04
N ARG A 309 5.44 16.76 -33.31
CA ARG A 309 6.48 15.97 -33.96
C ARG A 309 7.80 16.73 -34.01
N GLU A 310 7.79 18.00 -34.42
CA GLU A 310 9.01 18.82 -34.51
C GLU A 310 9.70 18.98 -33.14
N ARG A 311 8.94 19.33 -32.09
CA ARG A 311 9.48 19.44 -30.72
C ARG A 311 9.95 18.10 -30.15
N ALA A 312 9.37 16.98 -30.59
CA ALA A 312 9.82 15.66 -30.17
C ALA A 312 11.12 15.26 -30.91
N LEU A 313 11.22 15.57 -32.21
CA LEU A 313 12.44 15.38 -33.00
C LEU A 313 13.60 16.23 -32.48
N GLU A 314 13.36 17.48 -32.10
CA GLU A 314 14.40 18.36 -31.56
C GLU A 314 14.96 17.83 -30.23
N ARG A 315 14.07 17.38 -29.33
CA ARG A 315 14.50 16.73 -28.07
C ARG A 315 15.25 15.43 -28.31
N PHE A 316 14.82 14.65 -29.29
CA PHE A 316 15.49 13.41 -29.66
C PHE A 316 16.88 13.66 -30.26
N ARG A 317 17.03 14.69 -31.10
CA ARG A 317 18.35 15.12 -31.61
C ARG A 317 19.30 15.52 -30.49
N ARG A 318 18.83 16.33 -29.54
CA ARG A 318 19.63 16.70 -28.35
C ARG A 318 20.03 15.48 -27.53
N TYR A 319 19.13 14.50 -27.39
CA TYR A 319 19.43 13.24 -26.70
C TYR A 319 20.54 12.44 -27.40
N LEU A 320 20.52 12.36 -28.73
CA LEU A 320 21.57 11.68 -29.50
C LEU A 320 22.92 12.41 -29.40
N GLU A 321 22.91 13.74 -29.44
CA GLU A 321 24.12 14.56 -29.26
C GLU A 321 24.70 14.38 -27.85
N GLU A 322 23.85 14.31 -26.82
CA GLU A 322 24.27 14.05 -25.44
C GLU A 322 24.85 12.63 -25.29
N GLN A 323 24.26 11.62 -25.93
CA GLN A 323 24.84 10.27 -25.96
C GLN A 323 26.18 10.22 -26.68
N GLU A 324 26.30 10.84 -27.85
CA GLU A 324 27.55 10.91 -28.60
C GLU A 324 28.65 11.63 -27.79
N SER A 325 28.27 12.64 -27.00
CA SER A 325 29.20 13.31 -26.09
C SER A 325 29.59 12.48 -24.87
N ALA A 326 28.70 11.60 -24.40
CA ALA A 326 28.94 10.73 -23.24
C ALA A 326 29.80 9.50 -23.61
N ASP A 327 29.73 9.03 -24.85
CA ASP A 327 30.54 7.93 -25.37
C ASP A 327 31.93 8.39 -25.84
N LYS A 328 32.20 9.70 -25.88
CA LYS A 328 33.57 10.20 -26.08
C LYS A 328 34.41 9.77 -24.88
N PRO A 329 35.47 8.96 -25.08
CA PRO A 329 36.36 8.60 -23.98
C PRO A 329 36.88 9.88 -23.33
N ALA A 330 36.95 9.89 -22.00
CA ALA A 330 37.56 11.00 -21.30
C ALA A 330 38.94 11.26 -21.92
N PRO A 331 39.32 12.53 -22.17
CA PRO A 331 40.63 12.85 -22.72
C PRO A 331 41.69 12.17 -21.86
N ASP A 332 42.61 11.47 -22.52
CA ASP A 332 43.66 10.72 -21.83
C ASP A 332 44.47 11.71 -20.99
N MET A 333 44.75 11.36 -19.74
CA MET A 333 45.38 12.28 -18.77
C MET A 333 46.82 12.65 -19.17
N ASP A 334 47.38 11.98 -20.17
CA ASP A 334 48.72 12.19 -20.72
C ASP A 334 48.81 13.39 -21.70
N GLU A 335 47.69 13.99 -22.12
CA GLU A 335 47.70 15.21 -22.97
C GLU A 335 47.62 16.53 -22.17
N VAL A 336 47.61 16.47 -20.84
CA VAL A 336 47.65 17.68 -20.01
C VAL A 336 49.11 18.15 -19.91
N ASP A 337 49.51 19.04 -20.83
CA ASP A 337 50.78 19.77 -20.77
C ASP A 337 50.87 20.54 -19.45
N VAL A 338 51.52 19.93 -18.45
CA VAL A 338 51.83 20.60 -17.17
C VAL A 338 53.04 21.50 -17.43
N PRO A 339 52.91 22.83 -17.36
CA PRO A 339 54.05 23.71 -17.58
C PRO A 339 55.11 23.44 -16.51
N THR A 340 56.30 23.02 -16.96
CA THR A 340 57.46 22.76 -16.12
C THR A 340 57.93 24.06 -15.46
N PRO A 341 58.20 24.07 -14.14
CA PRO A 341 58.58 25.27 -13.38
C PRO A 341 59.99 25.80 -13.72
#